data_AF-L0W8J8-F1
#
_entry.id   AF-L0W8J8-F1
#
_cell.length_a   1.000
_cell.length_b   1.000
_cell.length_c   1.000
_cell.angle_alpha   90.00
_cell.angle_beta   90.00
_cell.angle_gamma   90.00
#
_symmetry.space_group_name_H-M   'P 1'
#
loop_
_entity.id
_entity.type
_entity.pdbx_description
1 polymer ?
#
loop_
_entity_poly.entity_id
_entity_poly.type
_entity_poly.pdbx_seq_one_letter_code
_entity_poly.pdbx_strand_id
1 'polypeptide(L)'
;MKQNTLYVAFEAPATLSQAMDRFQAVITAEPETSHVKELAAIIDPFIDTAMKVFFRGPLDAAGHHGRGAALVFSAMKVIHRAATSLTGRLVKNTTVEEQHALAAYFETLRVYQGDAQWVVYPLDPAMAEKASLVFRAFTGSDEELPVVLEVMHAINDGAVTYFMDNITACLKLGRINRGLVAAARVTVCKAAASATDRGLPAMEADARRAVGDYFDNLIRHVTNEREHGSARRQSSQDGTHQHPDSG
;
A
#
# COMPACT_ATOMS: atom_id res chain seq x y z
N MET A 1 -3.49 25.95 -5.88
CA MET A 1 -3.08 25.02 -6.96
C MET A 1 -3.09 23.62 -6.35
N LYS A 2 -4.06 22.76 -6.67
CA LYS A 2 -4.05 21.36 -6.20
C LYS A 2 -2.90 20.67 -6.95
N GLN A 3 -1.83 20.35 -6.23
CA GLN A 3 -0.64 19.71 -6.81
C GLN A 3 -1.05 18.40 -7.49
N ASN A 4 -0.49 18.20 -8.69
CA ASN A 4 -0.66 17.01 -9.51
C ASN A 4 0.15 15.85 -8.90
N THR A 5 -0.20 15.44 -7.67
CA THR A 5 0.55 14.42 -6.93
C THR A 5 0.31 13.05 -7.57
N LEU A 6 1.41 12.37 -7.90
CA LEU A 6 1.41 10.98 -8.33
C LEU A 6 1.67 10.09 -7.11
N TYR A 7 0.93 9.01 -7.04
CA TYR A 7 1.00 8.04 -5.96
C TYR A 7 1.48 6.71 -6.51
N VAL A 8 2.19 5.95 -5.68
CA VAL A 8 2.16 4.49 -5.83
C VAL A 8 0.83 4.03 -5.27
N ALA A 9 0.00 3.45 -6.13
CA ALA A 9 -1.36 3.06 -5.79
C ALA A 9 -1.68 1.65 -6.29
N PHE A 10 -2.27 0.84 -5.42
CA PHE A 10 -2.78 -0.48 -5.76
C PHE A 10 -4.14 -0.70 -5.11
N GLU A 11 -5.00 -1.43 -5.81
CA GLU A 11 -6.33 -1.76 -5.31
C GLU A 11 -6.21 -2.67 -4.08
N ALA A 12 -6.90 -2.31 -3.00
CA ALA A 12 -7.00 -3.13 -1.82
C ALA A 12 -7.91 -4.33 -2.12
N PRO A 13 -7.44 -5.57 -1.97
CA PRO A 13 -8.33 -6.73 -2.13
C PRO A 13 -9.45 -6.67 -1.08
N ALA A 14 -10.59 -7.30 -1.39
CA ALA A 14 -11.79 -7.30 -0.53
C ALA A 14 -11.49 -7.64 0.93
N THR A 15 -10.56 -8.57 1.19
CA THR A 15 -10.15 -8.95 2.55
C THR A 15 -9.52 -7.80 3.32
N LEU A 16 -8.67 -6.99 2.66
CA LEU A 16 -8.02 -5.84 3.26
C LEU A 16 -8.99 -4.66 3.38
N SER A 17 -9.72 -4.34 2.31
CA SER A 17 -10.65 -3.20 2.33
C SER A 17 -11.74 -3.35 3.38
N GLN A 18 -12.37 -4.54 3.47
CA GLN A 18 -13.37 -4.83 4.49
C GLN A 18 -12.81 -4.80 5.92
N ALA A 19 -11.58 -5.27 6.13
CA ALA A 19 -10.93 -5.21 7.44
C ALA A 19 -10.67 -3.75 7.88
N MET A 20 -10.18 -2.91 6.95
CA MET A 20 -9.95 -1.48 7.22
C MET A 20 -11.28 -0.74 7.47
N ASP A 21 -12.31 -0.99 6.67
CA ASP A 21 -13.65 -0.40 6.87
C ASP A 21 -14.25 -0.80 8.22
N ARG A 22 -14.15 -2.09 8.57
CA ARG A 22 -14.66 -2.58 9.85
C ARG A 22 -13.93 -1.93 11.01
N PHE A 23 -12.60 -1.88 10.98
CA PHE A 23 -11.82 -1.27 12.06
C PHE A 23 -12.17 0.22 12.23
N GLN A 24 -12.28 0.96 11.12
CA GLN A 24 -12.66 2.36 11.14
C GLN A 24 -14.09 2.57 11.69
N ALA A 25 -15.03 1.68 11.35
CA ALA A 25 -16.39 1.76 11.85
C ALA A 25 -16.47 1.50 13.36
N VAL A 26 -15.83 0.44 13.87
CA VAL A 26 -15.91 0.08 15.29
C VAL A 26 -15.18 1.09 16.18
N ILE A 27 -14.05 1.63 15.73
CA ILE A 27 -13.30 2.61 16.52
C ILE A 27 -14.04 3.94 16.64
N THR A 28 -14.88 4.26 15.64
CA THR A 28 -15.74 5.44 15.67
C THR A 28 -16.97 5.21 16.56
N ALA A 29 -17.57 4.02 16.50
CA ALA A 29 -18.77 3.69 17.25
C ALA A 29 -18.50 3.48 18.75
N GLU A 30 -17.37 2.85 19.08
CA GLU A 30 -16.98 2.47 20.44
C GLU A 30 -15.56 2.94 20.76
N PRO A 31 -15.32 4.27 20.82
CA PRO A 31 -13.96 4.83 20.86
C PRO A 31 -13.17 4.50 22.13
N GLU A 32 -13.84 4.21 23.25
CA GLU A 32 -13.19 3.90 24.52
C GLU A 32 -12.86 2.40 24.68
N THR A 33 -13.27 1.57 23.71
CA THR A 33 -13.10 0.11 23.77
C THR A 33 -11.87 -0.32 22.97
N SER A 34 -11.23 -1.40 23.42
CA SER A 34 -10.10 -2.00 22.69
C SER A 34 -10.59 -2.89 21.55
N HIS A 35 -10.15 -2.57 20.34
CA HIS A 35 -10.46 -3.24 19.06
C HIS A 35 -9.22 -3.94 18.47
N VAL A 36 -8.36 -4.50 19.34
CA VAL A 36 -7.13 -5.20 18.92
C VAL A 36 -7.40 -6.36 17.94
N LYS A 37 -8.57 -7.01 18.03
CA LYS A 37 -8.93 -8.09 17.11
C LYS A 37 -9.15 -7.57 15.69
N GLU A 38 -9.87 -6.47 15.56
CA GLU A 38 -10.12 -5.79 14.30
C GLU A 38 -8.82 -5.22 13.72
N LEU A 39 -7.96 -4.63 14.56
CA LEU A 39 -6.62 -4.21 14.13
C LEU A 39 -5.80 -5.40 13.62
N ALA A 40 -5.76 -6.52 14.35
CA ALA A 40 -5.03 -7.71 13.94
C ALA A 40 -5.53 -8.28 12.60
N ALA A 41 -6.83 -8.14 12.31
CA ALA A 41 -7.42 -8.60 11.05
C ALA A 41 -6.96 -7.80 9.82
N ILE A 42 -6.42 -6.58 9.99
CA ILE A 42 -5.85 -5.79 8.88
C ILE A 42 -4.46 -6.28 8.50
N ILE A 43 -3.68 -6.69 9.50
CA ILE A 43 -2.22 -6.80 9.39
C ILE A 43 -1.78 -7.86 8.39
N ASP A 44 -2.29 -9.08 8.51
CA ASP A 44 -1.89 -10.18 7.63
C ASP A 44 -2.34 -9.90 6.18
N PRO A 45 -3.60 -9.51 5.91
CA PRO A 45 -4.01 -9.09 4.56
C PRO A 45 -3.16 -7.96 4.00
N PHE A 46 -2.75 -7.00 4.84
CA PHE A 46 -1.92 -5.88 4.41
C PHE A 46 -0.51 -6.34 3.99
N ILE A 47 0.16 -7.14 4.83
CA ILE A 47 1.48 -7.70 4.52
C ILE A 47 1.41 -8.55 3.24
N ASP A 48 0.42 -9.44 3.15
CA ASP A 48 0.26 -10.33 1.99
C ASP A 48 -0.01 -9.53 0.71
N THR A 49 -0.82 -8.47 0.80
CA THR A 49 -1.08 -7.56 -0.33
C THR A 49 0.19 -6.83 -0.74
N ALA A 50 0.96 -6.27 0.20
CA ALA A 50 2.22 -5.61 -0.12
C ALA A 50 3.23 -6.58 -0.75
N MET A 51 3.36 -7.81 -0.24
CA MET A 51 4.22 -8.82 -0.84
C MET A 51 3.75 -9.23 -2.23
N LYS A 52 2.43 -9.32 -2.42
CA LYS A 52 1.85 -9.57 -3.74
C LYS A 52 2.18 -8.44 -4.71
N VAL A 53 1.98 -7.19 -4.31
CA VAL A 53 2.11 -6.03 -5.19
C VAL A 53 3.57 -5.74 -5.55
N PHE A 54 4.49 -5.74 -4.58
CA PHE A 54 5.87 -5.30 -4.82
C PHE A 54 6.83 -6.40 -5.26
N PHE A 55 6.45 -7.68 -5.11
CA PHE A 55 7.32 -8.81 -5.44
C PHE A 55 6.65 -9.82 -6.36
N ARG A 56 5.49 -10.35 -5.97
CA ARG A 56 4.84 -11.41 -6.76
C ARG A 56 4.35 -10.89 -8.11
N GLY A 57 3.55 -9.83 -8.14
CA GLY A 57 2.98 -9.24 -9.35
C GLY A 57 4.02 -8.90 -10.43
N PRO A 58 5.15 -8.23 -10.12
CA PRO A 58 6.21 -8.02 -11.08
C PRO A 58 6.80 -9.34 -11.61
N LEU A 59 6.93 -10.37 -10.78
CA LEU A 59 7.40 -11.69 -11.21
C LEU A 59 6.37 -12.41 -12.10
N ASP A 60 5.07 -12.30 -11.76
CA ASP A 60 3.96 -12.84 -12.55
C ASP A 60 3.98 -12.18 -13.94
N ALA A 61 4.15 -10.85 -14.01
CA ALA A 61 4.26 -10.09 -15.25
C ALA A 61 5.49 -10.49 -16.08
N ALA A 62 6.62 -10.79 -15.42
CA ALA A 62 7.84 -11.25 -16.05
C ALA A 62 7.85 -12.75 -16.44
N GLY A 63 6.74 -13.47 -16.23
CA GLY A 63 6.63 -14.88 -16.62
C GLY A 63 7.39 -15.88 -15.74
N HIS A 64 7.78 -15.52 -14.51
CA HIS A 64 8.21 -16.46 -13.47
C HIS A 64 9.39 -17.44 -13.73
N HIS A 65 10.50 -17.03 -14.33
CA HIS A 65 11.62 -17.98 -14.51
C HIS A 65 13.01 -17.39 -14.22
N GLY A 66 13.96 -18.27 -13.94
CA GLY A 66 15.38 -17.94 -13.86
C GLY A 66 15.90 -17.44 -12.51
N ARG A 67 17.19 -17.08 -12.52
CA ARG A 67 17.97 -16.70 -11.33
C ARG A 67 17.45 -15.42 -10.67
N GLY A 68 17.03 -14.44 -11.47
CA GLY A 68 16.42 -13.20 -10.98
C GLY A 68 15.16 -13.46 -10.15
N ALA A 69 14.24 -14.27 -10.67
CA ALA A 69 13.01 -14.63 -9.96
C ALA A 69 13.30 -15.32 -8.62
N ALA A 70 14.27 -16.24 -8.57
CA ALA A 70 14.66 -16.92 -7.32
C ALA A 70 15.19 -15.95 -6.25
N LEU A 71 15.93 -14.90 -6.65
CA LEU A 71 16.42 -13.86 -5.73
C LEU A 71 15.27 -13.01 -5.18
N VAL A 72 14.35 -12.59 -6.05
CA VAL A 72 13.16 -11.80 -5.64
C VAL A 72 12.26 -12.61 -4.70
N PHE A 73 12.00 -13.89 -5.00
CA PHE A 73 11.24 -14.77 -4.08
C PHE A 73 11.93 -14.96 -2.73
N SER A 74 13.26 -15.07 -2.72
CA SER A 74 14.02 -15.18 -1.47
C SER A 74 13.89 -13.91 -0.64
N ALA A 75 14.00 -12.75 -1.26
CA ALA A 75 13.78 -11.46 -0.60
C ALA A 75 12.36 -11.33 -0.04
N MET A 76 11.34 -11.67 -0.83
CA MET A 76 9.94 -11.67 -0.41
C MET A 76 9.71 -12.52 0.85
N LYS A 77 10.27 -13.74 0.91
CA LYS A 77 10.17 -14.61 2.10
C LYS A 77 10.83 -14.01 3.34
N VAL A 78 11.99 -13.37 3.17
CA VAL A 78 12.71 -12.70 4.26
C VAL A 78 11.90 -11.52 4.80
N ILE A 79 11.35 -10.69 3.91
CA ILE A 79 10.54 -9.52 4.28
C ILE A 79 9.26 -9.96 4.98
N HIS A 80 8.54 -10.92 4.41
CA HIS A 80 7.30 -11.45 5.01
C HIS A 80 7.53 -11.97 6.42
N ARG A 81 8.61 -12.75 6.63
CA ARG A 81 8.99 -13.24 7.97
C ARG A 81 9.35 -12.11 8.94
N ALA A 82 10.06 -11.09 8.48
CA ALA A 82 10.42 -9.94 9.31
C ALA A 82 9.17 -9.15 9.73
N ALA A 83 8.25 -8.90 8.80
CA ALA A 83 7.01 -8.18 9.03
C ALA A 83 6.08 -8.94 10.00
N THR A 84 5.82 -10.22 9.75
CA THR A 84 4.95 -11.05 10.61
C THR A 84 5.50 -11.23 12.03
N SER A 85 6.82 -11.39 12.17
CA SER A 85 7.48 -11.44 13.49
C SER A 85 7.32 -10.14 14.27
N LEU A 86 7.37 -9.00 13.57
CA LEU A 86 7.20 -7.69 14.19
C LEU A 86 5.76 -7.49 14.65
N THR A 87 4.79 -7.74 13.78
CA THR A 87 3.39 -7.43 14.05
C THR A 87 2.79 -8.27 15.16
N GLY A 88 3.11 -9.57 15.21
CA GLY A 88 2.66 -10.45 16.30
C GLY A 88 3.10 -9.98 17.69
N ARG A 89 4.19 -9.22 17.79
CA ARG A 89 4.70 -8.65 19.04
C ARG A 89 4.15 -7.25 19.34
N LEU A 90 3.89 -6.45 18.31
CA LEU A 90 3.46 -5.05 18.48
C LEU A 90 1.94 -4.92 18.66
N VAL A 91 1.14 -5.70 17.94
CA VAL A 91 -0.33 -5.53 17.87
C VAL A 91 -1.02 -5.93 19.18
N LYS A 92 -0.53 -6.97 19.87
CA LYS A 92 -1.19 -7.51 21.07
C LYS A 92 -1.23 -6.54 22.25
N ASN A 93 -0.32 -5.57 22.27
CA ASN A 93 -0.14 -4.64 23.39
C ASN A 93 -0.55 -3.20 23.04
N THR A 94 -1.21 -3.01 21.89
CA THR A 94 -1.62 -1.67 21.43
C THR A 94 -2.76 -1.15 22.31
N THR A 95 -2.51 -0.02 22.96
CA THR A 95 -3.49 0.73 23.75
C THR A 95 -4.60 1.31 22.88
N VAL A 96 -5.72 1.71 23.49
CA VAL A 96 -6.83 2.35 22.77
C VAL A 96 -6.36 3.63 22.05
N GLU A 97 -5.54 4.46 22.70
CA GLU A 97 -4.97 5.67 22.11
C GLU A 97 -4.13 5.37 20.85
N GLU A 98 -3.29 4.34 20.90
CA GLU A 98 -2.46 3.93 19.75
C GLU A 98 -3.33 3.32 18.63
N GLN A 99 -4.43 2.64 18.97
CA GLN A 99 -5.39 2.16 17.97
C GLN A 99 -6.05 3.33 17.22
N HIS A 100 -6.40 4.42 17.91
CA HIS A 100 -6.90 5.64 17.27
C HIS A 100 -5.85 6.27 16.35
N ALA A 101 -4.59 6.35 16.80
CA ALA A 101 -3.51 6.86 15.99
C ALA A 101 -3.28 6.01 14.72
N LEU A 102 -3.37 4.68 14.84
CA LEU A 102 -3.29 3.76 13.72
C LEU A 102 -4.49 3.89 12.76
N ALA A 103 -5.71 4.01 13.28
CA ALA A 103 -6.91 4.21 12.45
C ALA A 103 -6.81 5.50 11.63
N ALA A 104 -6.45 6.61 12.28
CA ALA A 104 -6.21 7.88 11.61
C ALA A 104 -5.10 7.77 10.55
N TYR A 105 -4.01 7.06 10.84
CA TYR A 105 -2.94 6.86 9.88
C TYR A 105 -3.37 5.98 8.70
N PHE A 106 -4.08 4.88 8.94
CA PHE A 106 -4.60 4.03 7.88
C PHE A 106 -5.54 4.77 6.94
N GLU A 107 -6.33 5.73 7.45
CA GLU A 107 -7.18 6.56 6.59
C GLU A 107 -6.35 7.43 5.63
N THR A 108 -5.15 7.86 6.03
CA THR A 108 -4.25 8.65 5.14
C THR A 108 -3.68 7.81 3.99
N LEU A 109 -3.64 6.48 4.14
CA LEU A 109 -3.19 5.55 3.12
C LEU A 109 -4.31 5.12 2.17
N ARG A 110 -5.54 5.60 2.35
CA ARG A 110 -6.72 5.12 1.60
C ARG A 110 -7.26 6.19 0.67
N VAL A 111 -7.58 5.78 -0.53
CA VAL A 111 -8.35 6.58 -1.49
C VAL A 111 -9.47 5.74 -2.07
N TYR A 112 -10.64 6.33 -2.27
CA TYR A 112 -11.75 5.70 -2.96
C TYR A 112 -11.91 6.28 -4.35
N GLN A 113 -11.99 5.39 -5.34
CA GLN A 113 -12.26 5.73 -6.72
C GLN A 113 -13.36 4.80 -7.24
N GLY A 114 -14.54 5.36 -7.53
CA GLY A 114 -15.78 4.58 -7.61
C GLY A 114 -16.00 3.71 -6.36
N ASP A 115 -16.27 2.42 -6.59
CA ASP A 115 -16.49 1.43 -5.52
C ASP A 115 -15.19 0.78 -5.02
N ALA A 116 -14.04 1.07 -5.67
CA ALA A 116 -12.76 0.49 -5.32
C ALA A 116 -12.05 1.30 -4.25
N GLN A 117 -11.52 0.60 -3.24
CA GLN A 117 -10.59 1.17 -2.28
C GLN A 117 -9.15 0.92 -2.74
N TRP A 118 -8.34 1.96 -2.75
CA TRP A 118 -6.92 1.93 -3.10
C TRP A 118 -6.08 2.18 -1.87
N VAL A 119 -4.97 1.44 -1.74
CA VAL A 119 -3.88 1.77 -0.83
C VAL A 119 -2.87 2.63 -1.59
N VAL A 120 -2.50 3.76 -1.00
CA VAL A 120 -1.69 4.78 -1.67
C VAL A 120 -0.59 5.30 -0.76
N TYR A 121 0.54 5.67 -1.37
CA TYR A 121 1.47 6.63 -0.76
C TYR A 121 2.04 7.55 -1.83
N PRO A 122 2.31 8.83 -1.49
CA PRO A 122 2.84 9.77 -2.46
C PRO A 122 4.31 9.48 -2.74
N LEU A 123 4.70 9.65 -4.00
CA LEU A 123 6.10 9.84 -4.36
C LEU A 123 6.44 11.33 -4.32
N ASP A 124 7.71 11.65 -4.07
CA ASP A 124 8.21 13.00 -4.31
C ASP A 124 7.87 13.41 -5.76
N PRO A 125 7.36 14.63 -6.02
CA PRO A 125 6.91 15.02 -7.35
C PRO A 125 7.97 14.85 -8.45
N ALA A 126 9.23 15.22 -8.16
CA ALA A 126 10.31 15.09 -9.14
C ALA A 126 10.64 13.61 -9.38
N MET A 127 10.63 12.80 -8.32
CA MET A 127 10.83 11.35 -8.46
C MET A 127 9.67 10.67 -9.20
N ALA A 128 8.43 11.10 -9.00
CA ALA A 128 7.27 10.51 -9.65
C ALA A 128 7.24 10.79 -11.16
N GLU A 129 7.58 12.02 -11.55
CA GLU A 129 7.76 12.39 -12.96
C GLU A 129 8.90 11.59 -13.60
N LYS A 130 10.05 11.52 -12.92
CA LYS A 130 11.18 10.69 -13.36
C LYS A 130 10.79 9.22 -13.53
N ALA A 131 10.07 8.66 -12.56
CA ALA A 131 9.66 7.27 -12.58
C ALA A 131 8.76 6.95 -13.79
N SER A 132 7.77 7.81 -14.06
CA SER A 132 6.89 7.64 -15.21
C SER A 132 7.63 7.72 -16.55
N LEU A 133 8.61 8.62 -16.68
CA LEU A 133 9.44 8.70 -17.89
C LEU A 133 10.35 7.48 -18.05
N VAL A 134 11.02 7.07 -16.96
CA VAL A 134 11.99 5.97 -16.96
C VAL A 134 11.32 4.64 -17.27
N PHE A 135 10.21 4.30 -16.62
CA PHE A 135 9.54 3.02 -16.87
C PHE A 135 8.93 2.93 -18.27
N ARG A 136 8.31 4.01 -18.77
CA ARG A 136 7.75 4.03 -20.14
C ARG A 136 8.81 3.90 -21.23
N ALA A 137 10.01 4.43 -20.98
CA ALA A 137 11.13 4.34 -21.90
C ALA A 137 11.93 3.03 -21.75
N PHE A 138 11.71 2.27 -20.68
CA PHE A 138 12.56 1.12 -20.35
C PHE A 138 12.39 -0.02 -21.36
N THR A 139 13.46 -0.33 -22.09
CA THR A 139 13.46 -1.43 -23.06
C THR A 139 13.92 -2.76 -22.46
N GLY A 140 14.41 -2.76 -21.22
CA GLY A 140 14.99 -3.93 -20.54
C GLY A 140 16.51 -4.03 -20.67
N SER A 141 17.14 -3.06 -21.36
CA SER A 141 18.57 -3.06 -21.64
C SER A 141 19.44 -2.85 -20.39
N ASP A 142 20.68 -3.33 -20.42
CA ASP A 142 21.64 -3.11 -19.33
C ASP A 142 22.02 -1.63 -19.17
N GLU A 143 22.02 -0.85 -20.25
CA GLU A 143 22.39 0.57 -20.24
C GLU A 143 21.40 1.41 -19.42
N GLU A 144 20.13 1.02 -19.39
CA GLU A 144 19.07 1.70 -18.66
C GLU A 144 18.99 1.27 -17.19
N LEU A 145 19.60 0.13 -16.80
CA LEU A 145 19.48 -0.41 -15.45
C LEU A 145 19.84 0.60 -14.35
N PRO A 146 20.91 1.40 -14.43
CA PRO A 146 21.24 2.34 -13.35
C PRO A 146 20.10 3.31 -13.01
N VAL A 147 19.42 3.86 -14.02
CA VAL A 147 18.33 4.84 -13.80
C VAL A 147 17.04 4.15 -13.36
N VAL A 148 16.77 2.93 -13.85
CA VAL A 148 15.63 2.12 -13.42
C VAL A 148 15.77 1.69 -11.95
N LEU A 149 16.96 1.24 -11.56
CA LEU A 149 17.26 0.84 -10.19
C LEU A 149 17.09 2.02 -9.23
N GLU A 150 17.51 3.23 -9.61
CA GLU A 150 17.32 4.44 -8.81
C GLU A 150 15.83 4.69 -8.51
N VAL A 151 14.97 4.61 -9.51
CA VAL A 151 13.52 4.78 -9.34
C VAL A 151 12.93 3.67 -8.47
N MET A 152 13.32 2.42 -8.69
CA MET A 152 12.84 1.29 -7.89
C MET A 152 13.26 1.41 -6.42
N HIS A 153 14.46 1.92 -6.14
CA HIS A 153 14.89 2.21 -4.77
C HIS A 153 14.02 3.27 -4.12
N ALA A 154 13.70 4.36 -4.82
CA ALA A 154 12.78 5.38 -4.29
C ALA A 154 11.39 4.82 -3.98
N ILE A 155 10.86 3.94 -4.83
CA ILE A 155 9.58 3.25 -4.58
C ILE A 155 9.68 2.36 -3.33
N ASN A 156 10.74 1.56 -3.21
CA ASN A 156 10.97 0.69 -2.06
C ASN A 156 11.14 1.48 -0.75
N ASP A 157 11.90 2.58 -0.78
CA ASP A 157 12.10 3.45 0.36
C ASP A 157 10.77 4.09 0.80
N GLY A 158 9.97 4.56 -0.16
CA GLY A 158 8.61 5.01 0.09
C GLY A 158 7.76 3.94 0.77
N ALA A 159 7.74 2.72 0.22
CA ALA A 159 6.99 1.61 0.83
C ALA A 159 7.44 1.34 2.28
N VAL A 160 8.75 1.31 2.56
CA VAL A 160 9.27 1.13 3.93
C VAL A 160 8.83 2.29 4.83
N THR A 161 8.93 3.53 4.38
CA THR A 161 8.52 4.68 5.18
C THR A 161 7.03 4.63 5.50
N TYR A 162 6.17 4.47 4.50
CA TYR A 162 4.73 4.56 4.69
C TYR A 162 4.11 3.31 5.31
N PHE A 163 4.67 2.11 5.06
CA PHE A 163 4.09 0.85 5.52
C PHE A 163 4.79 0.24 6.72
N MET A 164 5.90 0.81 7.17
CA MET A 164 6.61 0.33 8.35
C MET A 164 6.93 1.47 9.32
N ASP A 165 7.69 2.47 8.87
CA ASP A 165 8.18 3.52 9.77
C ASP A 165 7.02 4.32 10.38
N ASN A 166 6.09 4.79 9.55
CA ASN A 166 4.97 5.60 10.01
C ASN A 166 3.93 4.79 10.82
N ILE A 167 3.66 3.54 10.43
CA ILE A 167 2.78 2.64 11.22
C ILE A 167 3.37 2.43 12.62
N THR A 168 4.67 2.16 12.71
CA THR A 168 5.32 1.95 14.01
C THR A 168 5.50 3.23 14.81
N ALA A 169 5.54 4.40 14.16
CA ALA A 169 5.55 5.71 14.81
C ALA A 169 4.23 6.03 15.52
N CYS A 170 3.11 5.41 15.14
CA CYS A 170 1.84 5.48 15.87
C CYS A 170 1.90 4.78 17.25
N LEU A 171 2.96 4.03 17.53
CA LEU A 171 3.10 3.21 18.74
C LEU A 171 4.09 3.82 19.73
N LYS A 172 3.74 3.82 21.02
CA LYS A 172 4.58 4.20 22.16
C LYS A 172 5.51 3.04 22.53
N LEU A 173 6.52 2.83 21.69
CA LEU A 173 7.45 1.71 21.85
C LEU A 173 8.49 1.98 22.94
N GLY A 174 8.68 1.01 23.85
CA GLY A 174 9.84 0.95 24.75
C GLY A 174 11.14 0.58 24.01
N ARG A 175 12.29 0.73 24.68
CA ARG A 175 13.64 0.52 24.09
C ARG A 175 13.79 -0.82 23.37
N ILE A 176 13.29 -1.91 23.94
CA ILE A 176 13.37 -3.26 23.35
C ILE A 176 12.58 -3.32 22.04
N ASN A 177 11.34 -2.84 22.02
CA ASN A 177 10.49 -2.85 20.83
C ASN A 177 11.04 -1.93 19.73
N ARG A 178 11.62 -0.78 20.09
CA ARG A 178 12.33 0.08 19.12
C ARG A 178 13.52 -0.62 18.49
N GLY A 179 14.32 -1.34 19.28
CA GLY A 179 15.44 -2.13 18.77
C GLY A 179 14.99 -3.23 17.80
N LEU A 180 13.86 -3.89 18.10
CA LEU A 180 13.25 -4.88 17.21
C LEU A 180 12.77 -4.25 15.90
N VAL A 181 12.05 -3.12 15.94
CA VAL A 181 11.62 -2.39 14.74
C VAL A 181 12.82 -2.01 13.88
N ALA A 182 13.87 -1.44 14.48
CA ALA A 182 15.08 -1.04 13.75
C ALA A 182 15.77 -2.24 13.07
N ALA A 183 15.88 -3.37 13.77
CA ALA A 183 16.46 -4.59 13.20
C ALA A 183 15.60 -5.13 12.04
N ALA A 184 14.28 -5.20 12.22
CA ALA A 184 13.36 -5.61 11.17
C ALA A 184 13.45 -4.69 9.94
N ARG A 185 13.52 -3.37 10.15
CA ARG A 185 13.66 -2.38 9.09
C ARG A 185 14.93 -2.61 8.26
N VAL A 186 16.07 -2.81 8.92
CA VAL A 186 17.34 -3.11 8.24
C VAL A 186 17.23 -4.40 7.42
N THR A 187 16.59 -5.44 7.95
CA THR A 187 16.37 -6.69 7.22
C THR A 187 15.49 -6.47 5.98
N VAL A 188 14.39 -5.72 6.12
CA VAL A 188 13.49 -5.42 5.00
C VAL A 188 14.20 -4.61 3.91
N CYS A 189 14.88 -3.52 4.28
CA CYS A 189 15.63 -2.69 3.32
C CYS A 189 16.70 -3.51 2.58
N LYS A 190 17.49 -4.34 3.28
CA LYS A 190 18.51 -5.18 2.64
C LYS A 190 17.91 -6.22 1.70
N ALA A 191 16.79 -6.82 2.06
CA ALA A 191 16.11 -7.79 1.21
C ALA A 191 15.51 -7.12 -0.03
N ALA A 192 14.84 -5.97 0.12
CA ALA A 192 14.29 -5.19 -0.99
C ALA A 192 15.39 -4.69 -1.94
N ALA A 193 16.49 -4.15 -1.40
CA ALA A 193 17.67 -3.79 -2.17
C ALA A 193 18.25 -5.00 -2.92
N SER A 194 18.37 -6.16 -2.27
CA SER A 194 18.81 -7.38 -2.95
C SER A 194 17.89 -7.81 -4.10
N ALA A 195 16.57 -7.66 -3.96
CA ALA A 195 15.64 -7.96 -5.05
C ALA A 195 15.84 -7.00 -6.23
N THR A 196 16.12 -5.74 -5.94
CA THR A 196 16.32 -4.67 -6.92
C THR A 196 17.71 -4.79 -7.58
N ASP A 197 18.78 -4.72 -6.81
CA ASP A 197 20.19 -4.66 -7.27
C ASP A 197 20.70 -5.97 -7.87
N ARG A 198 20.09 -7.10 -7.51
CA ARG A 198 20.54 -8.42 -7.99
C ARG A 198 19.45 -9.20 -8.69
N GLY A 199 18.20 -9.06 -8.25
CA GLY A 199 17.08 -9.76 -8.86
C GLY A 199 16.80 -9.24 -10.25
N LEU A 200 16.56 -7.93 -10.40
CA LEU A 200 16.24 -7.33 -11.70
C LEU A 200 17.39 -7.49 -12.73
N PRO A 201 18.67 -7.17 -12.43
CA PRO A 201 19.75 -7.38 -13.38
C PRO A 201 19.98 -8.84 -13.78
N ALA A 202 19.56 -9.81 -12.95
CA ALA A 202 19.67 -11.24 -13.26
C ALA A 202 18.47 -11.78 -14.06
N MET A 203 17.53 -10.94 -14.48
CA MET A 203 16.45 -11.28 -15.40
C MET A 203 16.87 -10.98 -16.85
N GLU A 204 16.25 -11.66 -17.80
CA GLU A 204 16.37 -11.35 -19.23
C GLU A 204 15.71 -10.00 -19.57
N ALA A 205 16.08 -9.38 -20.70
CA ALA A 205 15.61 -8.05 -21.07
C ALA A 205 14.07 -7.93 -21.11
N ASP A 206 13.38 -8.88 -21.76
CA ASP A 206 11.91 -8.87 -21.83
C ASP A 206 11.25 -8.98 -20.44
N ALA A 207 11.85 -9.77 -19.55
CA ALA A 207 11.38 -9.91 -18.17
C ALA A 207 11.58 -8.61 -17.37
N ARG A 208 12.72 -7.93 -17.54
CA ARG A 208 12.96 -6.63 -16.92
C ARG A 208 11.98 -5.58 -17.42
N ARG A 209 11.75 -5.53 -18.73
CA ARG A 209 10.77 -4.63 -19.34
C ARG A 209 9.38 -4.86 -18.75
N ALA A 210 8.94 -6.11 -18.64
CA ALA A 210 7.67 -6.45 -18.02
C ALA A 210 7.57 -6.00 -16.55
N VAL A 211 8.67 -6.06 -15.79
CA VAL A 211 8.74 -5.48 -14.43
C VAL A 211 8.56 -3.96 -14.48
N GLY A 212 9.23 -3.27 -15.41
CA GLY A 212 9.07 -1.83 -15.60
C GLY A 212 7.64 -1.42 -15.93
N ASP A 213 7.02 -2.09 -16.90
CA ASP A 213 5.61 -1.87 -17.28
C ASP A 213 4.65 -2.11 -16.10
N TYR A 214 4.93 -3.11 -15.28
CA TYR A 214 4.16 -3.38 -14.07
C TYR A 214 4.25 -2.21 -13.07
N PHE A 215 5.46 -1.69 -12.82
CA PHE A 215 5.64 -0.57 -11.89
C PHE A 215 5.12 0.77 -12.45
N ASP A 216 5.20 1.03 -13.76
CA ASP A 216 4.56 2.21 -14.38
C ASP A 216 3.06 2.22 -14.09
N ASN A 217 2.41 1.06 -14.20
CA ASN A 217 1.00 0.92 -13.90
C ASN A 217 0.66 1.20 -12.42
N LEU A 218 1.58 1.03 -11.48
CA LEU A 218 1.33 1.39 -10.08
C LEU A 218 1.39 2.91 -9.85
N ILE A 219 2.05 3.67 -10.72
CA ILE A 219 2.21 5.11 -10.57
C ILE A 219 1.06 5.83 -11.25
N ARG A 220 0.20 6.49 -10.47
CA ARG A 220 -1.02 7.10 -11.01
C ARG A 220 -1.53 8.25 -10.17
N HIS A 221 -2.39 9.05 -10.79
CA HIS A 221 -3.24 9.98 -10.07
C HIS A 221 -4.40 9.20 -9.44
N VAL A 222 -4.62 9.46 -8.15
CA VAL A 222 -5.75 8.93 -7.39
C VAL A 222 -6.38 10.10 -6.65
N THR A 223 -7.67 10.30 -6.86
CA THR A 223 -8.46 11.36 -6.23
C THR A 223 -9.60 10.73 -5.45
N ASN A 224 -9.84 11.21 -4.22
CA ASN A 224 -10.91 10.69 -3.39
C ASN A 224 -12.26 11.18 -3.92
N GLU A 225 -13.04 10.29 -4.54
CA GLU A 225 -14.32 10.62 -5.17
C GLU A 225 -15.51 10.55 -4.19
N ARG A 226 -15.30 10.11 -2.93
CA ARG A 226 -16.37 9.93 -1.95
C ARG A 226 -17.07 11.22 -1.48
N GLU A 227 -16.62 12.41 -1.86
CA GLU A 227 -17.24 13.67 -1.43
C GLU A 227 -18.56 14.04 -2.13
N HIS A 228 -19.03 13.31 -3.15
CA HIS A 228 -20.22 13.71 -3.94
C HIS A 228 -21.48 12.83 -3.78
N GLY A 229 -21.47 11.84 -2.89
CA GLY A 229 -22.55 10.84 -2.78
C GLY A 229 -23.75 11.21 -1.89
N SER A 230 -23.60 12.11 -0.91
CA SER A 230 -24.64 12.34 0.12
C SER A 230 -25.65 13.45 -0.20
N ALA A 231 -25.51 14.18 -1.31
CA ALA A 231 -26.39 15.32 -1.64
C ALA A 231 -27.55 15.00 -2.60
N ARG A 232 -27.68 13.77 -3.14
CA ARG A 232 -28.66 13.45 -4.20
C ARG A 232 -29.88 12.61 -3.80
N ARG A 233 -30.08 12.33 -2.50
CA ARG A 233 -31.22 11.51 -2.02
C ARG A 233 -32.32 12.28 -1.27
N GLN A 234 -32.39 13.60 -1.40
CA GLN A 234 -33.44 14.41 -0.72
C GLN A 234 -34.36 15.24 -1.64
N SER A 235 -34.28 15.09 -2.97
CA SER A 235 -35.09 15.89 -3.91
C SER A 235 -36.08 15.06 -4.75
N SER A 236 -36.61 13.95 -4.24
CA SER A 236 -37.64 13.16 -4.97
C SER A 236 -38.80 12.66 -4.10
N GLN A 237 -39.03 13.29 -2.94
CA GLN A 237 -40.27 13.13 -2.19
C GLN A 237 -40.86 14.51 -1.88
N ASP A 238 -41.27 15.23 -2.92
CA ASP A 238 -42.36 16.19 -2.75
C ASP A 238 -43.05 16.42 -4.09
N GLY A 239 -44.36 16.18 -4.13
CA GLY A 239 -45.18 16.47 -5.29
C GLY A 239 -45.82 15.25 -5.97
N THR A 240 -46.76 14.58 -5.29
CA THR A 240 -48.10 14.27 -5.86
C THR A 240 -49.02 13.64 -4.81
N HIS A 241 -49.77 14.49 -4.11
CA HIS A 241 -51.06 14.10 -3.54
C HIS A 241 -52.15 14.88 -4.29
N GLN A 242 -52.77 14.22 -5.26
CA GLN A 242 -54.10 14.56 -5.74
C GLN A 242 -54.98 13.32 -5.52
N HIS A 243 -55.83 13.42 -4.50
CA HIS A 243 -57.01 12.58 -4.32
C HIS A 243 -58.12 13.13 -5.23
N PRO A 244 -58.83 12.29 -5.99
CA PRO A 244 -60.18 12.59 -6.40
C PRO A 244 -61.16 11.69 -5.65
N ASP A 245 -62.05 12.29 -4.86
CA ASP A 245 -63.35 11.71 -4.51
C ASP A 245 -64.37 12.85 -4.64
N SER A 246 -65.25 12.81 -5.64
CA SER A 246 -66.56 12.13 -5.61
C SER A 246 -67.56 12.88 -4.71
N GLY A 247 -68.36 13.75 -5.34
CA GLY A 247 -69.45 14.51 -4.70
C GLY A 247 -69.93 15.67 -5.56
#